data_AF-A0ABD5UY46-F1
#
_entry.id   AF-A0ABD5UY46-F1
#
_cell.length_a   1.000
_cell.length_b   1.000
_cell.length_c   1.000
_cell.angle_alpha   90.00
_cell.angle_beta   90.00
_cell.angle_gamma   90.00
#
_symmetry.space_group_name_H-M   'P 1'
#
loop_
_entity.id
_entity.type
_entity.pdbx_description
1 polymer ?
#
loop_
_entity_poly.entity_id
_entity_poly.type
_entity_poly.pdbx_seq_one_letter_code
_entity_poly.pdbx_strand_id
1 'polypeptide(L)' 'MVGPMSDEERRAGSQRLYTGFVVLVGASAGIMALSGGATLVQTALVTAAGLALGGALMWWLLWIA' A
#
# COMPACT_ATOMS: atom_id res chain seq x y z
N MET A 1 -30.71 13.58 -0.75
CA MET A 1 -29.31 13.54 -0.28
C MET A 1 -29.08 12.16 0.30
N VAL A 2 -27.98 11.49 -0.03
CA VAL A 2 -27.64 10.21 0.63
C VAL A 2 -27.42 10.47 2.11
N GLY A 3 -27.95 9.60 2.97
CA GLY A 3 -27.74 9.69 4.42
C GLY A 3 -26.26 9.56 4.79
N PRO A 4 -25.86 9.96 6.00
CA PRO A 4 -24.49 9.80 6.45
C PRO A 4 -24.06 8.33 6.34
N MET A 5 -22.93 8.10 5.69
CA MET A 5 -22.33 6.77 5.56
C MET A 5 -22.04 6.20 6.95
N SER A 6 -22.39 4.93 7.17
CA SER A 6 -22.10 4.27 8.44
C SER A 6 -20.58 4.13 8.64
N ASP A 7 -20.13 4.11 9.89
CA ASP A 7 -18.70 4.00 10.21
C ASP A 7 -18.08 2.71 9.65
N GLU A 8 -18.88 1.65 9.55
CA GLU A 8 -18.47 0.34 9.04
C GLU A 8 -18.24 0.36 7.53
N GLU A 9 -19.14 0.99 6.76
CA GLU A 9 -18.97 1.22 5.32
C GLU A 9 -17.76 2.12 5.04
N ARG A 10 -17.55 3.14 5.89
CA ARG A 10 -16.43 4.07 5.77
C ARG A 10 -15.10 3.37 6.02
N ARG A 11 -15.01 2.49 7.04
CA ARG A 11 -13.82 1.68 7.34
C ARG A 11 -13.49 0.71 6.20
N ALA A 12 -14.49 -0.02 5.70
CA ALA A 12 -14.29 -0.95 4.59
C ALA A 12 -13.84 -0.24 3.30
N GLY A 13 -14.40 0.93 3.00
CA GLY A 13 -14.00 1.76 1.86
C GLY A 13 -12.56 2.25 1.99
N SER A 14 -12.21 2.81 3.15
CA SER A 14 -10.85 3.30 3.42
C SER A 14 -9.81 2.18 3.36
N GLN A 15 -10.13 1.00 3.90
CA GLN A 15 -9.20 -0.15 3.89
C GLN A 15 -8.84 -0.60 2.46
N ARG A 16 -9.81 -0.60 1.53
CA ARG A 16 -9.54 -0.90 0.11
C ARG A 16 -8.64 0.15 -0.54
N LEU A 17 -8.91 1.43 -0.27
CA LEU A 17 -8.11 2.55 -0.77
C LEU A 17 -6.66 2.49 -0.28
N TYR A 18 -6.47 2.28 1.01
CA TYR A 18 -5.15 2.15 1.60
C TYR A 18 -4.39 0.94 1.03
N THR A 19 -5.08 -0.18 0.78
CA THR A 19 -4.45 -1.38 0.23
C THR A 19 -3.98 -1.12 -1.20
N GLY A 20 -4.83 -0.49 -2.01
CA GLY A 20 -4.47 -0.05 -3.36
C GLY A 20 -3.29 0.91 -3.35
N PHE A 21 -3.25 1.86 -2.42
CA PHE A 21 -2.15 2.80 -2.27
C PHE A 21 -0.81 2.10 -1.95
N VAL A 22 -0.80 1.16 -0.98
CA VAL A 22 0.40 0.40 -0.63
C VAL A 22 0.92 -0.39 -1.84
N VAL A 23 0.02 -1.06 -2.57
CA VAL A 23 0.39 -1.81 -3.79
C VAL A 23 0.96 -0.89 -4.86
N LEU A 24 0.31 0.26 -5.11
CA LEU A 24 0.76 1.24 -6.10
C LEU A 24 2.15 1.77 -5.77
N VAL A 25 2.39 2.15 -4.52
CA VAL A 25 3.68 2.67 -4.05
C VAL A 25 4.77 1.60 -4.14
N GLY A 26 4.49 0.37 -3.69
CA GLY A 26 5.44 -0.74 -3.77
C GLY A 26 5.82 -1.08 -5.21
N ALA A 27 4.83 -1.16 -6.11
CA ALA A 27 5.06 -1.39 -7.54
C ALA A 27 5.85 -0.23 -8.19
N SER A 28 5.55 1.01 -7.81
CA SER A 28 6.28 2.20 -8.28
C SER A 28 7.76 2.15 -7.90
N ALA A 29 8.08 1.75 -6.68
CA ALA A 29 9.46 1.59 -6.23
C ALA A 29 10.22 0.54 -7.07
N GLY A 30 9.57 -0.58 -7.41
CA GLY A 30 10.13 -1.59 -8.30
C GLY A 30 10.39 -1.10 -9.73
N ILE A 31 9.42 -0.38 -10.31
CA ILE A 31 9.58 0.21 -11.64
C ILE A 31 10.72 1.24 -11.64
N MET A 32 10.81 2.08 -10.60
CA MET A 32 11.93 3.01 -10.45
C MET A 32 13.27 2.28 -10.35
N ALA A 33 13.35 1.19 -9.59
CA ALA A 33 14.57 0.40 -9.47
C ALA A 33 15.02 -0.16 -10.84
N LEU A 34 14.09 -0.71 -11.63
CA LEU A 34 14.39 -1.18 -12.99
C LEU A 34 14.88 -0.04 -13.89
N SER A 35 14.22 1.12 -13.83
CA SER A 35 14.63 2.29 -14.62
C SER A 35 16.00 2.83 -14.21
N GLY A 36 16.41 2.63 -12.95
CA GLY A 36 17.73 2.96 -12.44
C GLY A 36 18.82 1.93 -12.76
N GLY A 37 18.51 0.87 -13.50
CA GLY A 37 19.47 -0.19 -13.86
C GLY A 37 19.70 -1.23 -12.75
N ALA A 38 18.82 -1.30 -11.75
CA ALA A 38 18.89 -2.34 -10.73
C ALA A 38 18.68 -3.73 -11.36
N THR A 39 19.37 -4.72 -10.80
CA THR A 39 19.18 -6.13 -11.19
C THR A 39 17.77 -6.60 -10.82
N LEU A 40 17.30 -7.67 -11.47
CA LEU A 40 15.97 -8.23 -11.22
C LEU A 40 15.77 -8.61 -9.74
N VAL A 41 16.83 -9.12 -9.09
CA VAL A 41 16.83 -9.45 -7.66
C VAL A 41 16.70 -8.20 -6.79
N GLN A 42 17.43 -7.13 -7.11
CA GLN A 42 17.34 -5.87 -6.37
C GLN A 42 15.97 -5.22 -6.51
N THR A 43 15.40 -5.22 -7.72
CA THR A 43 14.03 -4.76 -7.96
C THR A 43 13.01 -5.53 -7.12
N ALA A 44 13.10 -6.87 -7.11
CA ALA A 44 12.20 -7.71 -6.31
C ALA A 44 12.33 -7.39 -4.82
N LEU A 45 13.56 -7.21 -4.33
CA LEU A 45 13.82 -6.85 -2.92
C LEU A 45 13.24 -5.48 -2.56
N VAL A 46 13.46 -4.46 -3.40
CA VAL A 46 12.93 -3.10 -3.16
C VAL A 46 11.40 -3.09 -3.19
N THR A 47 10.80 -3.79 -4.16
CA THR A 47 9.34 -3.93 -4.26
C THR A 47 8.77 -4.63 -3.02
N ALA A 48 9.37 -5.77 -2.63
CA ALA A 48 8.94 -6.52 -1.46
C ALA A 48 9.12 -5.72 -0.17
N ALA A 49 10.22 -4.99 -0.01
CA ALA A 49 10.47 -4.13 1.13
C ALA A 49 9.46 -2.98 1.20
N GLY A 50 9.15 -2.33 0.06
CA GLY A 50 8.14 -1.28 -0.03
C GLY A 50 6.74 -1.77 0.35
N LEU A 51 6.35 -2.95 -0.16
CA LEU A 51 5.08 -3.59 0.19
C LEU A 51 5.03 -4.00 1.66
N ALA A 52 6.13 -4.57 2.19
CA ALA A 52 6.20 -4.98 3.59
C ALA A 52 6.10 -3.78 4.54
N LEU A 53 6.82 -2.69 4.26
CA LEU A 53 6.77 -1.46 5.04
C LEU A 53 5.39 -0.79 4.96
N GLY A 54 4.82 -0.66 3.75
CA GLY A 54 3.49 -0.08 3.58
C GLY A 54 2.39 -0.93 4.22
N GLY A 55 2.50 -2.26 4.10
CA GLY A 55 1.59 -3.21 4.74
C GLY A 55 1.71 -3.21 6.27
N ALA A 56 2.93 -3.13 6.80
CA ALA A 56 3.18 -2.99 8.23
C ALA A 56 2.61 -1.68 8.78
N LEU A 57 2.79 -0.57 8.05
CA LEU A 57 2.22 0.73 8.43
C LEU A 57 0.69 0.70 8.44
N MET A 58 0.08 0.10 7.40
CA MET A 58 -1.36 -0.13 7.36
C MET A 58 -1.82 -0.95 8.56
N TRP A 59 -1.17 -2.08 8.81
CA TRP A 59 -1.54 -2.97 9.92
C TRP A 59 -1.46 -2.23 11.26
N TRP A 60 -0.40 -1.45 11.45
CA TRP A 60 -0.25 -0.60 12.63
C TRP A 60 -1.37 0.44 12.75
N LEU A 61 -1.73 1.12 11.65
CA LEU A 61 -2.84 2.07 11.61
C LEU A 61 -4.18 1.42 11.97
N LEU A 62 -4.45 0.22 11.45
CA LEU A 62 -5.68 -0.53 11.77
C LEU A 62 -5.69 -1.04 13.21
N TRP A 63 -4.51 -1.25 13.81
CA TRP A 63 -4.40 -1.69 15.19
C TRP A 63 -4.67 -0.56 16.20
N ILE A 64 -4.30 0.68 15.86
CA ILE A 64 -4.48 1.85 16.76
C ILE A 64 -5.80 2.62 16.55
N ALA A 65 -6.53 2.37 15.45
CA ALA A 65 -7.75 3.09 15.05
C ALA A 65 -9.05 2.38 15.47
#